data_AF-A0A6A7ZLC1-F1
#
_entry.id   AF-A0A6A7ZLC1-F1
#
_cell.length_a   1.000
_cell.length_b   1.000
_cell.length_c   1.000
_cell.angle_alpha   90.00
_cell.angle_beta   90.00
_cell.angle_gamma   90.00
#
_symmetry.space_group_name_H-M   'P 1'
#
loop_
_entity.id
_entity.type
_entity.pdbx_description
1 polymer ?
#
loop_
_entity_poly.entity_id
_entity_poly.type
_entity_poly.pdbx_seq_one_letter_code
_entity_poly.pdbx_strand_id
1 'polypeptide(L)' 'MGKDGRDAERVTTTLTRTQKAELDRLAKAQGVKVAWLVRRAVERFLEESAGGPMLPLDLKGSEDAKR' A
#
# COMPACT_ATOMS: atom_id res chain seq x y z
N MET A 1 -6.55 4.64 -16.21
CA MET A 1 -5.30 4.10 -15.65
C MET A 1 -4.24 5.15 -15.86
N GLY A 2 -3.78 5.79 -14.77
CA GLY A 2 -2.86 6.92 -14.82
C GLY A 2 -1.41 6.51 -15.12
N LYS A 3 -0.54 7.52 -15.14
CA LYS A 3 0.90 7.54 -15.46
C LYS A 3 1.71 6.31 -15.00
N ASP A 4 1.33 5.70 -13.88
CA ASP A 4 1.98 4.53 -13.27
C ASP A 4 1.93 3.25 -14.12
N GLY A 5 1.02 3.15 -15.08
CA GLY A 5 0.94 1.96 -15.94
C GLY A 5 2.14 1.78 -16.88
N ARG A 6 2.89 2.86 -17.15
CA ARG A 6 4.04 2.84 -18.07
C ARG A 6 5.27 2.16 -17.46
N ASP A 7 5.45 2.28 -16.15
CA ASP A 7 6.61 1.75 -15.41
C ASP A 7 6.21 0.59 -14.47
N ALA A 8 5.06 -0.04 -14.73
CA ALA A 8 4.54 -1.12 -13.89
C ALA A 8 5.09 -2.48 -14.32
N GLU A 9 5.74 -3.18 -13.39
CA GLU A 9 6.19 -4.56 -13.57
C GLU A 9 5.13 -5.57 -13.11
N ARG A 10 4.96 -6.67 -13.86
CA ARG A 10 4.02 -7.74 -13.52
C ARG A 10 4.71 -8.80 -12.66
N VAL A 11 4.14 -9.05 -11.48
CA VAL A 11 4.54 -10.17 -10.60
C VAL A 11 3.41 -11.21 -10.57
N THR A 12 3.76 -12.49 -10.69
CA THR A 12 2.82 -13.61 -10.54
C THR A 12 3.12 -14.37 -9.26
N THR A 13 2.09 -14.66 -8.48
CA THR A 13 2.18 -15.47 -7.26
C THR A 13 1.06 -16.50 -7.20
N THR A 14 1.30 -17.59 -6.48
CA THR A 14 0.29 -18.64 -6.25
C THR A 14 -0.24 -18.50 -4.83
N LEU A 15 -1.56 -18.42 -4.71
CA LEU A 15 -2.26 -18.39 -3.43
C LEU A 15 -3.06 -19.68 -3.24
N THR A 16 -3.30 -20.06 -2.00
CA THR A 16 -4.25 -21.13 -1.69
C THR A 16 -5.66 -20.73 -2.14
N ARG A 17 -6.51 -21.74 -2.42
CA ARG A 17 -7.91 -21.50 -2.82
C ARG A 17 -8.66 -20.65 -1.79
N THR A 18 -8.44 -20.90 -0.51
CA THR A 18 -9.06 -20.17 0.60
C THR A 18 -8.63 -18.70 0.63
N GLN A 19 -7.32 -18.42 0.48
CA GLN A 19 -6.82 -17.04 0.42
C GLN A 19 -7.41 -16.28 -0.77
N LYS A 20 -7.51 -16.92 -1.94
CA LYS A 20 -8.12 -16.30 -3.12
C LYS A 20 -9.60 -15.99 -2.91
N ALA A 21 -10.37 -16.93 -2.36
CA ALA A 21 -11.79 -16.72 -2.06
C ALA A 21 -12.00 -15.57 -1.07
N GLU A 22 -11.15 -15.46 -0.06
CA GLU A 22 -11.23 -14.37 0.91
C GLU A 22 -10.88 -13.01 0.31
N LEU A 23 -9.85 -12.95 -0.54
CA LEU A 23 -9.53 -11.74 -1.29
C LEU A 23 -10.67 -11.31 -2.22
N ASP A 24 -11.34 -12.25 -2.88
CA ASP A 24 -12.50 -11.95 -3.73
C ASP A 24 -13.70 -11.42 -2.91
N ARG A 25 -13.94 -11.99 -1.72
CA ARG A 25 -14.97 -11.51 -0.78
C ARG A 25 -14.68 -10.06 -0.34
N LEU A 26 -13.44 -9.78 0.07
CA LEU A 26 -13.02 -8.44 0.49
C LEU A 26 -13.08 -7.43 -0.64
N ALA A 27 -12.61 -7.81 -1.83
CA ALA A 27 -12.64 -6.95 -3.01
C ALA A 27 -14.08 -6.56 -3.38
N LYS A 28 -15.01 -7.53 -3.35
CA LYS A 28 -16.44 -7.29 -3.58
C LYS A 28 -17.03 -6.36 -2.52
N ALA A 29 -16.74 -6.59 -1.24
CA ALA A 29 -17.26 -5.77 -0.14
C ALA A 29 -16.78 -4.30 -0.23
N GLN A 30 -15.55 -4.07 -0.72
CA GLN A 30 -14.95 -2.75 -0.83
C GLN A 30 -15.15 -2.10 -2.22
N GLY A 31 -15.77 -2.80 -3.18
CA GLY A 31 -15.96 -2.29 -4.54
C GLY A 31 -14.67 -2.15 -5.35
N VAL A 32 -13.61 -2.88 -4.99
CA VAL A 32 -12.28 -2.83 -5.64
C VAL A 32 -11.94 -4.14 -6.34
N LYS A 33 -10.81 -4.20 -7.04
CA LYS A 33 -10.26 -5.45 -7.62
C LYS A 33 -9.27 -6.09 -6.65
N VAL A 34 -9.11 -7.40 -6.71
CA VAL A 34 -8.09 -8.13 -5.91
C VAL A 34 -6.69 -7.57 -6.13
N ALA A 35 -6.35 -7.18 -7.36
CA ALA A 35 -5.05 -6.56 -7.66
C ALA A 35 -4.80 -5.27 -6.86
N TRP A 36 -5.85 -4.51 -6.54
CA TRP A 36 -5.73 -3.31 -5.70
C TRP A 36 -5.42 -3.69 -4.24
N LEU A 37 -6.08 -4.72 -3.70
CA LEU A 37 -5.79 -5.23 -2.36
C LEU A 37 -4.36 -5.73 -2.23
N VAL A 38 -3.89 -6.49 -3.22
CA VAL A 38 -2.50 -7.00 -3.25
C VAL A 38 -1.52 -5.84 -3.32
N ARG A 39 -1.76 -4.85 -4.19
CA ARG A 39 -0.93 -3.65 -4.26
C ARG A 39 -0.86 -2.94 -2.90
N ARG A 40 -2.01 -2.73 -2.25
CA ARG A 40 -2.07 -2.04 -0.95
C ARG A 40 -1.37 -2.82 0.16
N ALA A 41 -1.47 -4.14 0.16
CA ALA A 41 -0.75 -5.01 1.07
C ALA A 41 0.78 -4.93 0.86
N VAL A 42 1.23 -4.91 -0.40
CA VAL A 42 2.66 -4.75 -0.73
C VAL A 42 3.18 -3.37 -0.32
N GLU A 43 2.44 -2.29 -0.63
CA GLU A 43 2.79 -0.92 -0.20
C GLU A 43 3.00 -0.86 1.31
N ARG A 44 2.03 -1.38 2.08
CA ARG A 44 2.09 -1.42 3.54
C ARG A 44 3.26 -2.26 4.05
N PHE A 45 3.49 -3.42 3.46
CA PHE A 45 4.61 -4.29 3.84
C PHE A 45 5.97 -3.61 3.62
N LEU A 46 6.13 -2.90 2.50
CA LEU A 46 7.35 -2.15 2.20
C LEU A 46 7.53 -0.95 3.13
N GLU A 47 6.45 -0.23 3.44
CA GLU A 47 6.45 0.88 4.42
C GLU A 47 6.85 0.40 5.82
N GLU A 48 6.25 -0.70 6.30
CA GLU A 48 6.62 -1.32 7.58
C GLU A 48 8.10 -1.76 7.58
N SER A 49 8.58 -2.34 6.48
CA SER A 49 9.98 -2.78 6.34
C SER A 49 10.97 -1.61 6.28
N ALA A 50 10.55 -0.43 5.84
CA ALA A 50 11.37 0.77 5.73
C ALA A 50 11.49 1.56 7.06
N GLY A 51 10.91 1.06 8.16
CA GLY A 51 10.96 1.72 9.47
C GLY A 51 9.60 2.18 10.02
N GLY A 52 8.50 1.68 9.46
CA GLY A 52 7.15 2.00 9.91
C GLY A 52 6.52 3.14 9.12
N PRO A 53 5.24 3.46 9.38
CA PRO A 53 4.57 4.54 8.69
C PRO A 53 5.36 5.82 8.87
N MET A 54 5.63 6.54 7.77
CA MET A 54 6.09 7.92 7.87
C MET A 54 4.95 8.69 8.55
N LEU A 55 5.05 8.84 9.88
CA LEU A 55 4.16 9.67 10.65
C LEU A 55 4.10 11.05 9.99
N PRO A 56 2.92 11.70 9.96
CA PRO A 56 2.81 13.05 9.46
C PRO A 56 3.62 13.98 10.38
N LEU A 57 4.83 14.32 9.94
CA LEU A 57 5.70 15.42 10.38
C LEU A 57 5.87 15.56 11.91
N ASP A 58 7.10 15.35 12.39
CA ASP A 58 7.57 15.97 13.63
C ASP A 58 7.43 17.50 13.49
N LEU A 59 6.31 18.06 13.96
CA LEU A 59 6.15 19.50 14.25
C LEU A 59 6.90 19.84 15.55
N LYS A 60 8.18 19.46 15.63
CA LYS A 60 9.07 19.84 16.71
C LYS A 60 10.33 20.45 16.11
N GLY A 61 10.18 21.68 15.63
CA GLY A 61 11.26 22.41 14.97
C GLY A 61 10.84 23.80 14.51
N SER A 62 10.11 24.55 15.34
CA SER A 62 10.05 26.01 15.23
C SER A 62 10.38 26.64 16.58
N GLU A 63 11.53 26.26 17.14
CA GLU A 63 12.35 27.19 17.91
C GLU A 63 13.43 27.71 16.96
N ASP A 64 13.76 28.99 17.09
CA ASP A 64 14.76 29.75 16.35
C ASP A 64 14.41 30.27 14.94
N ALA A 65 13.61 31.34 14.91
CA ALA A 65 13.82 32.43 13.95
C ALA A 65 13.23 33.77 14.43
N LYS A 66 13.87 34.41 15.43
CA LYS A 66 14.40 35.78 15.33
C LYS A 66 14.72 36.37 16.71
N ARG A 67 15.96 36.84 16.79
CA ARG A 67 16.46 37.94 17.63
C ARG A 67 15.45 39.06 17.85
#